data_AF-A1YQB2-F1
#
_entry.id   AF-A1YQB2-F1
#
_cell.length_a   1.000
_cell.length_b   1.000
_cell.length_c   1.000
_cell.angle_alpha   90.00
_cell.angle_beta   90.00
_cell.angle_gamma   90.00
#
_symmetry.space_group_name_H-M   'P 1'
#
loop_
_entity.id
_entity.type
_entity.pdbx_description
1 polymer ?
#
loop_
_entity_poly.entity_id
_entity_poly.type
_entity_poly.pdbx_seq_one_letter_code
_entity_poly.pdbx_strand_id
1 'polypeptide(L)' 'VCTTFHTSGYDTQAVVQNNDSTEYGLFQINNKIWCKDDQNPHSSNICNISCD' A
#
# COMPACT_ATOMS: atom_id res chain seq x y z
N VAL A 1 13.54 -7.44 -7.41
CA VAL A 1 13.10 -8.70 -8.04
C VAL A 1 12.68 -9.73 -7.00
N CYS A 2 13.59 -10.28 -6.17
CA CYS A 2 13.22 -11.23 -5.12
C CYS A 2 12.16 -10.67 -4.14
N THR A 3 12.35 -9.45 -3.63
CA THR A 3 11.38 -8.81 -2.74
C THR A 3 10.01 -8.66 -3.38
N THR A 4 9.94 -8.04 -4.56
CA THR A 4 8.68 -7.85 -5.30
C THR A 4 7.99 -9.18 -5.64
N PHE A 5 8.73 -10.27 -5.86
CA PHE A 5 8.13 -11.61 -6.02
C PHE A 5 7.44 -12.09 -4.74
N HIS A 6 8.12 -12.02 -3.60
CA HIS A 6 7.58 -12.51 -2.34
C HIS A 6 6.53 -11.58 -1.72
N THR A 7 6.56 -10.30 -2.06
CA THR A 7 5.68 -9.28 -1.49
C THR A 7 4.37 -9.14 -2.28
N SER A 8 4.41 -9.22 -3.61
CA SER A 8 3.22 -9.01 -4.46
C SER A 8 3.08 -10.01 -5.61
N GLY A 9 4.02 -10.95 -5.78
CA GLY A 9 4.00 -11.86 -6.93
C GLY A 9 4.20 -11.17 -8.28
N TYR A 10 4.80 -9.97 -8.28
CA TYR A 10 4.87 -9.06 -9.43
C TYR A 10 3.53 -8.48 -9.91
N ASP A 11 2.47 -8.61 -9.12
CA ASP A 11 1.16 -8.03 -9.44
C ASP A 11 1.11 -6.54 -9.05
N THR A 12 0.87 -5.67 -10.03
CA THR A 12 0.73 -4.23 -9.81
C THR A 12 -0.60 -3.84 -9.16
N GLN A 13 -1.57 -4.75 -9.12
CA GLN A 13 -2.88 -4.57 -8.49
C GLN A 13 -3.02 -5.38 -7.19
N ALA A 14 -1.92 -5.93 -6.66
CA ALA A 14 -1.94 -6.64 -5.38
C ALA A 14 -2.46 -5.73 -4.25
N VAL A 15 -3.46 -6.20 -3.50
CA VAL A 15 -4.00 -5.51 -2.33
C VAL A 15 -4.02 -6.47 -1.15
N VAL A 16 -3.37 -6.09 -0.06
CA VAL A 16 -3.36 -6.87 1.19
C VAL A 16 -3.95 -6.02 2.31
N GLN A 17 -5.09 -6.47 2.85
CA GLN A 17 -5.74 -5.85 3.99
C GLN A 17 -5.19 -6.45 5.29
N ASN A 18 -4.67 -5.59 6.15
CA ASN A 18 -4.31 -5.89 7.53
C ASN A 18 -5.36 -5.25 8.47
N ASN A 19 -5.29 -5.56 9.77
CA ASN A 19 -6.29 -5.09 10.74
C ASN A 19 -6.50 -3.56 10.71
N ASP A 20 -5.42 -2.79 10.66
CA ASP A 20 -5.46 -1.31 10.77
C ASP A 20 -5.00 -0.59 9.49
N SER A 21 -4.60 -1.31 8.45
CA SER A 21 -3.98 -0.71 7.27
C SER A 21 -4.09 -1.62 6.06
N THR A 22 -4.00 -1.05 4.88
CA THR A 22 -3.98 -1.77 3.62
C THR A 22 -2.71 -1.43 2.85
N GLU A 23 -2.16 -2.42 2.17
CA GLU A 23 -0.96 -2.33 1.35
C GLU A 23 -1.30 -2.51 -0.13
N TYR A 24 -0.71 -1.66 -0.98
CA TYR A 24 -1.13 -1.48 -2.36
C TYR A 24 0.00 -1.72 -3.37
N GLY A 25 -0.36 -2.42 -4.43
CA GLY A 25 0.38 -2.59 -5.67
C GLY A 25 1.67 -3.38 -5.53
N LEU A 26 2.54 -3.22 -6.53
CA LEU A 26 3.76 -4.01 -6.71
C LEU A 26 4.68 -3.97 -5.49
N PHE A 27 4.73 -2.83 -4.81
CA PHE A 27 5.63 -2.59 -3.68
C PHE A 27 4.95 -2.69 -2.32
N GLN A 28 3.65 -3.02 -2.27
CA GLN A 28 2.87 -3.11 -1.04
C GLN A 28 3.01 -1.83 -0.19
N ILE A 29 2.74 -0.68 -0.82
CA ILE A 29 2.82 0.63 -0.17
C ILE A 29 1.66 0.76 0.82
N ASN A 30 1.96 1.08 2.08
CA ASN A 30 0.98 1.07 3.17
C ASN A 30 0.25 2.43 3.34
N ASN A 31 -1.09 2.41 3.43
CA ASN A 31 -1.94 3.59 3.61
C ASN A 31 -1.85 4.28 5.00
N LYS A 32 -1.20 3.68 6.00
CA LYS A 32 -1.04 4.27 7.33
C LYS A 32 -0.04 5.44 7.33
N ILE A 33 0.91 5.45 6.40
CA ILE A 33 2.04 6.38 6.39
C ILE A 33 2.28 6.97 4.99
N TRP A 34 2.27 6.13 3.94
CA TRP A 34 2.89 6.48 2.66
C TRP A 34 1.92 7.14 1.68
N CYS A 35 0.75 6.55 1.48
CA CYS A 35 -0.30 7.05 0.60
C CYS A 35 -1.58 7.31 1.41
N LYS A 36 -2.56 7.99 0.81
CA LYS A 36 -3.85 8.29 1.45
C LYS A 36 -4.97 7.48 0.82
N ASP A 37 -5.87 6.99 1.65
CA ASP A 37 -7.15 6.38 1.26
C ASP A 37 -8.24 6.72 2.29
N ASP A 38 -9.46 6.23 2.05
CA ASP A 38 -10.60 6.45 2.95
C ASP A 38 -10.54 5.63 4.24
N GLN A 39 -9.79 4.51 4.26
CA GLN A 39 -9.65 3.66 5.44
C GLN A 39 -8.79 4.33 6.52
N ASN A 40 -7.72 5.04 6.11
CA ASN A 40 -6.77 5.70 7.01
C ASN A 40 -6.75 7.23 6.78
N PRO A 41 -7.80 7.96 7.20
CA PRO A 41 -7.90 9.41 6.98
C PRO A 41 -6.81 10.22 7.72
N HIS A 42 -6.20 9.64 8.75
CA HIS A 42 -5.10 10.21 9.53
C HIS A 42 -3.70 9.87 8.99
N SER A 43 -3.61 9.26 7.80
CA SER A 43 -2.32 8.98 7.15
C SER A 43 -1.48 10.24 7.00
N SER A 44 -0.16 10.10 7.20
CA SER A 44 0.79 11.19 6.92
C SER A 44 0.90 11.50 5.43
N ASN A 45 0.52 10.55 4.58
CA ASN A 45 0.60 10.65 3.12
C ASN A 45 1.95 11.22 2.63
N ILE A 46 3.06 10.61 3.06
CA ILE A 46 4.41 11.11 2.76
C ILE A 46 4.67 11.22 1.25
N CYS A 47 4.13 10.29 0.46
CA CYS A 47 4.25 10.31 -1.00
C CYS A 47 3.31 11.33 -1.66
N ASN A 48 2.40 11.94 -0.90
CA ASN A 48 1.43 12.93 -1.35
C ASN A 48 0.58 12.46 -2.55
N ILE A 49 0.06 11.24 -2.46
CA ILE A 49 -0.73 10.58 -3.51
C ILE A 49 -1.86 9.72 -2.92
N SER A 50 -2.91 9.46 -3.71
CA SER A 50 -3.92 8.45 -3.39
C SER A 50 -3.35 7.03 -3.50
N CYS A 51 -3.86 6.07 -2.74
CA CYS A 51 -3.44 4.66 -2.82
C CYS A 51 -4.05 3.91 -4.03
N ASP A 52 -5.11 4.47 -4.60
CA ASP A 52 -5.87 4.04 -5.78
C ASP A 52 -5.23 4.42 -7.13
#